data_AF-A0A1G2X6Z8-F1
#
_entry.id   AF-A0A1G2X6Z8-F1
#
_cell.length_a   1.000
_cell.length_b   1.000
_cell.length_c   1.000
_cell.angle_alpha   90.00
_cell.angle_beta   90.00
_cell.angle_gamma   90.00
#
_symmetry.space_group_name_H-M   'P 1'
#
loop_
_entity.id
_entity.type
_entity.pdbx_description
1 polymer ?
#
loop_
_entity_poly.entity_id
_entity_poly.type
_entity_poly.pdbx_seq_one_letter_code
_entity_poly.pdbx_strand_id
1 'polypeptide(L)'
;METLKKLYDYFPTSVFTGSSLVFISEDWKVELTEHQNTDFSKTSPNSSIIRVKIYKRALNGEFLQGHYVDFSITPVSELATQIERYIQAAVGKNLKEYDAG
;
A
#
# COMPACT_ATOMS: atom_id res chain seq x y z
N MET A 1 -0.15 -13.19 5.83
CA MET A 1 0.58 -13.41 4.56
C MET A 1 -0.28 -13.76 3.34
N GLU A 2 -1.57 -14.15 3.46
CA GLU A 2 -2.43 -14.26 2.26
C GLU A 2 -2.86 -12.89 1.72
N THR A 3 -3.04 -11.90 2.60
CA THR A 3 -3.55 -10.56 2.27
C THR A 3 -2.61 -9.80 1.34
N LEU A 4 -1.30 -9.76 1.64
CA LEU A 4 -0.28 -9.17 0.76
C LEU A 4 -0.23 -9.83 -0.62
N LYS A 5 -0.25 -11.16 -0.71
CA LYS A 5 -0.26 -11.86 -2.00
C LYS A 5 -1.49 -11.54 -2.82
N LYS A 6 -2.65 -11.43 -2.17
CA LYS A 6 -3.88 -10.98 -2.83
C LYS A 6 -3.73 -9.54 -3.30
N LEU A 7 -3.26 -8.61 -2.45
CA LEU A 7 -2.99 -7.22 -2.86
C LEU A 7 -2.01 -7.12 -4.03
N TYR A 8 -0.97 -7.95 -4.10
CA TYR A 8 -0.04 -7.99 -5.22
C TYR A 8 -0.74 -8.26 -6.56
N ASP A 9 -1.74 -9.15 -6.57
CA ASP A 9 -2.55 -9.45 -7.76
C ASP A 9 -3.39 -8.23 -8.22
N TYR A 10 -3.87 -7.41 -7.27
CA TYR A 10 -4.61 -6.18 -7.57
C TYR A 10 -3.69 -5.06 -8.07
N PHE A 11 -2.41 -5.09 -7.71
CA PHE A 11 -1.48 -4.02 -8.05
C PHE A 11 -0.23 -4.55 -8.77
N PRO A 12 -0.32 -4.82 -10.08
CA PRO A 12 0.79 -5.39 -10.86
C PRO A 12 2.03 -4.48 -10.91
N THR A 13 1.88 -3.19 -10.61
CA THR A 13 2.99 -2.22 -10.54
C THR A 13 3.74 -2.25 -9.21
N SER A 14 3.32 -3.06 -8.24
CA SER A 14 4.10 -3.28 -7.01
C SER A 14 5.20 -4.29 -7.20
N VAL A 15 6.29 -4.06 -6.46
CA VAL A 15 7.34 -5.03 -6.19
C VAL A 15 7.05 -5.67 -4.84
N PHE A 16 6.85 -6.98 -4.84
CA PHE A 16 6.75 -7.76 -3.61
C PHE A 16 8.14 -8.10 -3.07
N THR A 17 8.47 -7.61 -1.89
CA THR A 17 9.78 -7.82 -1.25
C THR A 17 9.84 -9.06 -0.35
N GLY A 18 8.75 -9.83 -0.27
CA GLY A 18 8.60 -10.97 0.63
C GLY A 18 7.82 -10.66 1.91
N SER A 19 7.82 -9.40 2.35
CA SER A 19 7.06 -8.97 3.55
C SER A 19 6.35 -7.62 3.39
N SER A 20 6.62 -6.90 2.30
CA SER A 20 5.97 -5.63 1.94
C SER A 20 5.73 -5.57 0.44
N LEU A 21 4.79 -4.73 0.01
CA LEU A 21 4.62 -4.34 -1.38
C LEU A 21 5.09 -2.90 -1.55
N VAL A 22 5.99 -2.67 -2.50
CA VAL A 22 6.52 -1.34 -2.78
C VAL A 22 6.15 -0.94 -4.20
N PHE A 23 5.52 0.20 -4.35
CA PHE A 23 5.20 0.87 -5.60
C PHE A 23 6.16 2.02 -5.80
N ILE A 24 6.70 2.16 -7.00
CA ILE A 24 7.48 3.33 -7.37
C ILE A 24 6.93 3.82 -8.70
N SER A 25 6.51 5.08 -8.70
CA SER A 25 6.11 5.85 -9.88
C SER A 25 7.12 6.97 -10.09
N GLU A 26 6.96 7.71 -11.19
CA GLU A 26 7.88 8.78 -11.60
C GLU A 26 8.10 9.85 -10.52
N ASP A 27 7.02 10.22 -9.83
CA ASP A 27 7.00 11.28 -8.80
C ASP A 27 6.67 10.79 -7.39
N TRP A 28 6.33 9.51 -7.22
CA TRP A 28 5.79 8.99 -5.96
C TRP A 28 6.30 7.60 -5.67
N LYS A 29 6.45 7.27 -4.39
CA LYS A 29 6.73 5.91 -3.93
C LYS A 29 5.67 5.55 -2.90
N VAL A 30 5.08 4.37 -3.00
CA VAL A 30 4.14 3.86 -2.00
C VAL A 30 4.68 2.57 -1.41
N GLU A 31 4.61 2.40 -0.10
CA GLU A 31 5.04 1.20 0.59
C GLU A 31 3.88 0.66 1.43
N LEU A 32 3.49 -0.58 1.17
CA LEU A 32 2.48 -1.33 1.90
C LEU A 32 3.20 -2.35 2.75
N THR A 33 3.06 -2.25 4.06
CA THR A 33 3.62 -3.22 5.00
C THR A 33 2.48 -3.93 5.73
N GLU A 34 2.48 -5.26 5.67
CA GLU A 34 1.59 -6.05 6.53
C GLU A 34 2.20 -6.12 7.93
N HIS A 35 1.52 -5.50 8.88
CA HIS A 35 1.77 -5.71 10.30
C HIS A 35 0.78 -6.76 10.79
N GLN A 36 1.31 -7.95 11.10
CA GLN A 36 0.62 -8.85 12.01
C GLN A 36 0.84 -8.30 13.41
N ASN A 37 -0.24 -8.00 14.12
CA ASN A 37 -0.16 -7.53 15.49
C ASN A 37 0.34 -8.69 16.36
N THR A 38 1.64 -8.78 16.56
CA THR A 38 2.30 -9.80 17.41
C THR A 38 2.21 -9.44 18.89
N ASP A 39 1.43 -8.42 19.26
CA ASP A 39 1.18 -8.05 20.64
C ASP A 39 0.27 -9.08 21.30
N PHE A 40 0.92 -9.99 22.02
CA PHE A 40 0.37 -11.00 22.93
C PHE A 40 -0.58 -10.46 24.03
N SER A 41 -0.87 -9.16 24.08
CA SER A 41 -1.58 -8.49 25.19
C SER A 41 -2.97 -7.92 24.88
N LYS A 42 -3.51 -8.01 23.65
CA LYS A 42 -4.89 -7.52 23.39
C LYS A 42 -5.71 -8.45 22.48
N THR A 43 -6.59 -9.23 23.12
CA THR A 43 -7.91 -9.82 22.79
C THR A 43 -8.46 -9.91 21.33
N SER A 44 -7.66 -9.79 20.28
CA SER A 44 -8.14 -10.10 18.91
C SER A 44 -6.96 -10.49 18.00
N PRO A 45 -6.53 -11.75 18.02
CA PRO A 45 -5.29 -12.24 17.39
C PRO A 45 -5.30 -12.32 15.85
N ASN A 46 -6.32 -11.82 15.14
CA ASN A 46 -6.54 -12.14 13.72
C ASN A 46 -6.67 -10.95 12.75
N SER A 47 -6.46 -9.71 13.21
CA SER A 47 -6.57 -8.55 12.30
C SER A 47 -5.19 -8.19 11.74
N SER A 48 -4.93 -8.62 10.50
CA SER A 48 -3.79 -8.10 9.71
C SER A 48 -4.02 -6.61 9.43
N ILE A 49 -3.07 -5.77 9.82
CA ILE A 49 -3.11 -4.33 9.56
C ILE A 49 -2.17 -4.04 8.40
N ILE A 50 -2.66 -3.40 7.33
CA ILE A 50 -1.84 -2.95 6.21
C ILE A 50 -1.56 -1.46 6.38
N ARG A 51 -0.28 -1.11 6.55
CA ARG A 51 0.15 0.28 6.59
C ARG A 51 0.59 0.70 5.19
N VAL A 52 -0.08 1.70 4.63
CA VAL A 52 0.26 2.33 3.36
C VAL A 52 1.02 3.61 3.66
N LYS A 53 2.26 3.73 3.19
CA LYS A 53 3.07 4.94 3.28
C LYS A 53 3.28 5.52 1.89
N ILE A 54 2.99 6.79 1.71
CA ILE A 54 3.18 7.52 0.47
C ILE A 54 4.33 8.49 0.65
N TYR A 55 5.26 8.40 -0.26
CA TYR A 55 6.43 9.25 -0.36
C TYR A 55 6.32 10.05 -1.65
N LYS A 56 6.61 11.35 -1.56
CA LYS A 56 6.64 12.25 -2.70
C LYS A 56 8.09 12.49 -3.10
N ARG A 57 8.39 12.39 -4.39
CA ARG A 57 9.70 12.75 -4.93
C ARG A 57 9.91 14.26 -4.78
N ALA A 58 10.97 14.63 -4.08
CA ALA A 58 11.44 15.99 -3.98
C ALA A 58 12.26 16.37 -5.22
N LEU A 59 12.44 17.68 -5.43
CA LEU A 59 13.24 18.23 -6.53
C LEU A 59 14.71 17.76 -6.50
N ASN A 60 15.20 17.29 -5.35
CA ASN A 60 16.54 16.73 -5.21
C ASN A 60 16.64 15.24 -5.63
N GLY A 61 15.53 14.61 -6.02
CA GLY A 61 15.46 13.20 -6.39
C GLY A 61 15.21 12.24 -5.23
N GLU A 62 15.12 12.71 -3.99
CA GLU A 62 14.80 11.89 -2.82
C GLU A 62 13.28 11.74 -2.63
N PHE A 63 12.87 10.60 -2.08
CA PHE A 63 11.48 10.34 -1.73
C PHE A 63 11.22 10.77 -0.29
N LEU A 64 10.56 11.91 -0.11
CA LEU A 64 10.18 12.41 1.22
C LEU A 64 8.92 11.69 1.69
N GLN A 65 8.95 11.16 2.91
CA GLN A 65 7.76 10.59 3.54
C GLN A 65 6.71 11.70 3.70
N GLY A 66 5.57 11.53 3.02
CA GLY A 66 4.45 12.45 3.11
C GLY A 66 3.43 11.92 4.11
N HIS A 67 2.55 11.06 3.62
CA HIS A 67 1.40 10.56 4.38
C HIS A 67 1.49 9.06 4.59
N TYR A 68 1.00 8.58 5.73
CA TYR A 68 0.76 7.16 5.93
C TYR A 68 -0.61 6.93 6.54
N VAL A 69 -1.23 5.81 6.19
CA VAL A 69 -2.52 5.37 6.71
C VAL A 69 -2.44 3.88 7.00
N ASP A 70 -2.87 3.49 8.20
CA ASP A 70 -3.11 2.10 8.54
C ASP A 70 -4.55 1.69 8.22
N PHE A 71 -4.68 0.54 7.57
CA PHE A 71 -5.95 -0.07 7.22
C PHE A 71 -6.04 -1.43 7.89
N SER A 72 -7.08 -1.66 8.67
CA SER A 72 -7.34 -2.92 9.39
C SER A 72 -8.54 -3.69 8.82
N ILE A 73 -8.91 -3.41 7.57
CA ILE A 73 -10.17 -3.84 6.95
C ILE A 73 -10.14 -5.32 6.59
N THR A 74 -11.27 -5.99 6.86
CA THR A 74 -11.60 -7.33 6.38
C THR A 74 -12.94 -7.24 5.68
N PRO A 75 -13.09 -7.67 4.40
CA PRO A 75 -12.19 -8.53 3.60
C PRO A 75 -11.13 -7.79 2.76
N VAL A 76 -10.16 -8.54 2.23
CA VAL A 76 -9.04 -8.03 1.42
C VAL A 76 -9.45 -7.27 0.14
N SER A 77 -10.60 -7.60 -0.46
CA SER A 77 -11.11 -6.90 -1.64
C SER A 77 -11.48 -5.45 -1.34
N GLU A 78 -12.09 -5.21 -0.17
CA GLU A 78 -12.40 -3.85 0.30
C GLU A 78 -11.12 -3.10 0.65
N LEU A 79 -10.19 -3.79 1.31
CA LEU A 79 -8.88 -3.25 1.64
C LEU A 79 -8.12 -2.82 0.38
N ALA A 80 -8.05 -3.67 -0.64
CA ALA A 80 -7.44 -3.35 -1.93
C ALA A 80 -8.09 -2.11 -2.57
N THR A 81 -9.42 -2.05 -2.56
CA THR A 81 -10.17 -0.91 -3.11
C THR A 81 -9.89 0.39 -2.36
N GLN A 82 -9.83 0.36 -1.02
CA GLN A 82 -9.51 1.54 -0.23
C GLN A 82 -8.06 2.00 -0.41
N ILE A 83 -7.12 1.07 -0.46
CA ILE A 83 -5.71 1.37 -0.74
C ILE A 83 -5.58 1.97 -2.14
N GLU A 84 -6.22 1.38 -3.16
CA GLU A 84 -6.24 1.91 -4.53
C GLU A 84 -6.76 3.35 -4.54
N ARG A 85 -7.94 3.60 -3.97
CA ARG A 85 -8.53 4.95 -3.92
C ARG A 85 -7.66 5.94 -3.16
N TYR A 86 -7.06 5.52 -2.04
CA TYR A 86 -6.18 6.37 -1.25
C TYR A 86 -4.93 6.76 -2.02
N ILE A 87 -4.29 5.80 -2.69
CA ILE A 87 -3.12 6.08 -3.53
C ILE A 87 -3.53 6.96 -4.72
N GLN A 88 -4.63 6.67 -5.40
CA GLN A 88 -5.14 7.50 -6.50
C GLN A 88 -5.43 8.93 -6.06
N ALA A 89 -6.02 9.12 -4.87
CA ALA A 89 -6.29 10.43 -4.32
C ALA A 89 -5.01 11.18 -3.94
N ALA A 90 -4.00 10.50 -3.40
CA ALA A 90 -2.75 11.10 -2.97
C ALA A 90 -1.79 11.40 -4.13
N VAL A 91 -1.74 10.51 -5.12
CA VAL A 91 -0.90 10.63 -6.33
C VAL A 91 -1.59 11.49 -7.40
N GLY A 92 -2.92 11.62 -7.33
CA GLY A 92 -3.73 12.35 -8.31
C GLY A 92 -3.79 11.69 -9.69
N LYS A 93 -3.35 10.43 -9.82
CA LYS A 93 -3.39 9.63 -11.06
C LYS A 93 -4.07 8.30 -10.81
N ASN A 94 -4.79 7.81 -11.81
CA ASN A 94 -5.42 6.50 -11.78
C ASN A 94 -4.32 5.43 -11.92
N LEU A 95 -4.06 4.65 -10.86
CA LEU A 95 -3.09 3.54 -10.90
C LEU A 95 -3.41 2.50 -11.99
N LYS A 96 -4.68 2.43 -12.43
CA LYS A 96 -5.16 1.53 -13.49
C LYS A 96 -5.03 2.08 -14.91
N GLU A 97 -4.84 3.38 -15.09
CA GLU A 97 -4.56 3.92 -16.42
C GLU A 97 -3.06 3.78 -16.71
N TYR A 98 -2.70 2.58 -17.16
CA TYR A 98 -1.63 2.46 -18.13
C TYR A 98 -2.17 3.06 -19.43
N ASP A 99 -1.93 4.36 -19.62
CA ASP A 99 -2.19 5.05 -20.87
C ASP A 99 -1.23 4.50 -21.93
N ALA A 100 -1.75 3.59 -22.75
CA ALA A 100 -1.23 3.31 -24.07
C ALA A 100 -2.19 4.00 -25.04
N GLY A 101 -1.93 5.27 -25.37
CA GLY A 101 -2.76 6.05 -26.29
C GLY A 101 -2.21 7.42 -26.62
#